data_AF-B6BLI2-F1
#
_entry.id   AF-B6BLI2-F1
#
_cell.length_a   1.000
_cell.length_b   1.000
_cell.length_c   1.000
_cell.angle_alpha   90.00
_cell.angle_beta   90.00
_cell.angle_gamma   90.00
#
_symmetry.space_group_name_H-M   'P 1'
#
loop_
_entity.id
_entity.type
_entity.pdbx_description
1 polymer ?
#
loop_
_entity_poly.entity_id
_entity_poly.type
_entity_poly.pdbx_seq_one_letter_code
_entity_poly.pdbx_strand_id
1 'polypeptide(L)' 'MFVKLNDRVYLNFSKITRTKIDHVEDGIRVRFYEGKDQVAKSQRFENVEDADKWLEKLFKQLNQ' A
#
# COMPACT_ATOMS: atom_id res chain seq x y z
N MET A 1 -7.04 0.43 -12.92
CA MET A 1 -6.86 -1.03 -12.71
C MET A 1 -7.10 -1.32 -11.24
N PHE A 2 -8.01 -2.24 -10.92
CA PHE A 2 -8.35 -2.56 -9.52
C PHE A 2 -7.56 -3.77 -9.03
N VAL A 3 -6.94 -3.66 -7.86
CA VAL A 3 -6.23 -4.77 -7.20
C VAL A 3 -6.77 -4.98 -5.81
N LYS A 4 -6.96 -6.24 -5.44
CA LYS A 4 -7.41 -6.64 -4.10
C LYS A 4 -6.29 -6.33 -3.09
N LEU A 5 -6.53 -5.37 -2.21
CA LEU A 5 -5.58 -4.97 -1.16
C LEU A 5 -5.68 -5.89 0.06
N ASN A 6 -6.91 -6.28 0.41
CA ASN A 6 -7.24 -7.23 1.47
C ASN A 6 -8.61 -7.87 1.16
N ASP A 7 -9.13 -8.70 2.05
CA ASP A 7 -10.38 -9.44 1.82
C ASP A 7 -11.62 -8.59 1.57
N ARG A 8 -11.58 -7.30 1.90
CA ARG A 8 -12.75 -6.41 1.85
C ARG A 8 -12.52 -5.18 0.97
N VAL A 9 -11.32 -4.98 0.42
CA VAL A 9 -10.94 -3.74 -0.25
C VAL A 9 -10.24 -4.02 -1.57
N TYR A 10 -10.79 -3.44 -2.64
CA TYR A 10 -10.14 -3.31 -3.94
C TYR A 10 -9.68 -1.86 -4.11
N LEU A 11 -8.42 -1.67 -4.45
CA LEU A 11 -7.82 -0.36 -4.66
C LEU A 11 -7.63 -0.09 -6.15
N ASN A 12 -8.05 1.08 -6.62
CA ASN A 12 -7.81 1.49 -8.00
C ASN A 12 -6.42 2.13 -8.13
N PHE A 13 -5.44 1.34 -8.56
CA PHE A 13 -4.05 1.80 -8.65
C PHE A 13 -3.82 2.88 -9.70
N SER A 14 -4.68 3.01 -10.72
CA SER A 14 -4.53 4.08 -11.71
C SER A 14 -4.84 5.48 -11.18
N LYS A 15 -5.44 5.56 -9.99
CA LYS A 15 -5.74 6.83 -9.29
C LYS A 15 -4.76 7.14 -8.16
N ILE A 16 -3.91 6.18 -7.80
CA ILE A 16 -2.94 6.38 -6.73
C ILE A 16 -1.82 7.25 -7.26
N THR A 17 -1.67 8.40 -6.63
CA THR A 17 -0.66 9.41 -6.98
C THR A 17 0.62 9.26 -6.15
N ARG A 18 0.51 8.70 -4.95
CA ARG A 18 1.64 8.51 -4.03
C ARG A 18 1.40 7.33 -3.11
N THR A 19 2.44 6.52 -2.93
CA THR A 19 2.51 5.47 -1.91
C THR A 19 3.63 5.83 -0.93
N LYS A 20 3.39 5.71 0.37
CA LYS A 20 4.37 6.05 1.42
C LYS A 20 4.45 4.93 2.45
N ILE A 21 5.66 4.51 2.82
CA ILE A 21 5.90 3.67 4.00
C ILE A 21 6.05 4.60 5.20
N ASP A 22 5.19 4.42 6.20
CA ASP A 22 5.09 5.32 7.35
C ASP A 22 5.30 4.54 8.64
N HIS A 23 6.10 5.09 9.54
CA HIS A 23 6.27 4.58 10.89
C HIS A 23 5.17 5.17 11.76
N VAL A 24 4.36 4.30 12.34
CA VAL A 24 3.35 4.63 13.34
C VAL A 24 3.87 4.11 14.69
N GLU A 25 3.44 4.70 15.81
CA GLU A 25 3.83 4.23 17.16
C GLU A 25 3.64 2.72 17.34
N ASP A 26 2.67 2.19 16.61
CA ASP A 26 2.24 0.81 16.63
C ASP A 26 2.69 0.07 15.35
N GLY A 27 3.92 0.30 14.89
CA GLY A 27 4.56 -0.41 13.76
C GLY A 27 4.49 0.30 12.40
N ILE A 28 4.90 -0.38 11.34
CA ILE A 28 5.08 0.21 10.01
C ILE A 28 3.89 -0.10 9.11
N ARG A 29 3.44 0.88 8.31
CA ARG A 29 2.33 0.69 7.37
C ARG A 29 2.59 1.41 6.06
N VAL A 30 2.16 0.80 4.96
CA VAL A 30 2.13 1.42 3.64
C VAL A 30 0.80 2.16 3.48
N ARG A 31 0.87 3.46 3.17
CA ARG A 31 -0.29 4.33 2.93
C ARG A 31 -0.37 4.69 1.46
N PHE A 32 -1.58 4.68 0.91
CA PHE A 32 -1.86 5.02 -0.48
C PHE A 32 -2.67 6.30 -0.56
N TYR A 33 -2.28 7.21 -1.45
CA TYR A 33 -2.86 8.54 -1.59
C TYR A 33 -3.38 8.81 -3.00
N GLU A 34 -4.58 9.36 -3.09
CA GLU A 34 -5.14 10.00 -4.28
C GLU A 34 -5.07 11.52 -4.05
N GLY A 35 -4.06 12.17 -4.65
CA GLY A 35 -3.70 13.54 -4.33
C GLY A 35 -3.22 13.69 -2.88
N LYS A 36 -3.97 14.46 -2.08
CA LYS A 36 -3.68 14.71 -0.66
C LYS A 36 -4.38 13.69 0.26
N ASP A 37 -5.40 13.01 -0.23
CA ASP A 37 -6.26 12.16 0.58
C ASP A 37 -5.71 10.75 0.69
N GLN A 38 -5.62 10.24 1.91
CA GLN A 38 -5.28 8.86 2.17
C GLN A 38 -6.50 7.98 1.89
N VAL A 39 -6.45 7.19 0.83
CA VAL A 39 -7.57 6.34 0.41
C VAL A 39 -7.46 4.91 0.92
N ALA A 40 -6.25 4.46 1.26
CA ALA A 40 -6.04 3.12 1.81
C ALA A 40 -4.76 3.02 2.67
N LYS A 41 -4.69 1.92 3.43
CA LYS A 41 -3.50 1.49 4.17
C LYS A 41 -3.36 -0.02 4.15
N SER A 42 -2.14 -0.50 4.17
CA SER A 42 -1.80 -1.92 4.29
C SER A 42 -2.04 -2.45 5.70
N GLN A 43 -1.77 -3.75 5.86
CA GLN A 43 -1.49 -4.37 7.15
C GLN A 43 -0.29 -3.71 7.86
N ARG A 44 -0.15 -4.00 9.16
CA ARG A 44 1.03 -3.63 9.97
C ARG A 44 2.19 -4.54 9.62
N PHE A 45 3.38 -3.95 9.53
CA PHE A 45 4.66 -4.61 9.39
C PHE A 45 5.53 -4.32 10.61
N GLU A 46 6.46 -5.23 10.90
CA GLU A 46 7.41 -5.09 12.01
C GLU A 46 8.59 -4.21 11.64
N ASN A 47 9.09 -4.32 10.39
CA ASN A 47 10.23 -3.58 9.87
C ASN A 47 9.89 -2.96 8.49
N VAL A 48 10.74 -2.04 8.02
CA VAL A 48 10.55 -1.34 6.73
C VAL A 48 10.75 -2.31 5.57
N GLU A 49 11.69 -3.23 5.71
CA GLU A 49 12.08 -4.19 4.67
C GLU A 49 10.93 -5.11 4.29
N ASP A 50 10.13 -5.57 5.25
CA ASP A 50 8.96 -6.41 4.99
C ASP A 50 7.84 -5.62 4.31
N ALA A 51 7.67 -4.34 4.69
CA ALA A 51 6.73 -3.44 4.04
C ALA A 51 7.14 -3.18 2.58
N ASP A 52 8.44 -3.00 2.34
CA ASP A 52 9.00 -2.74 1.01
C ASP A 52 8.90 -3.96 0.10
N LYS A 53 9.31 -5.15 0.58
CA LYS A 53 9.14 -6.42 -0.15
C LYS A 53 7.68 -6.70 -0.50
N TRP A 54 6.76 -6.43 0.42
CA TRP A 54 5.33 -6.57 0.15
C TRP A 54 4.86 -5.60 -0.94
N LEU A 55 5.31 -4.34 -0.89
CA LEU A 55 4.96 -3.33 -1.88
C LEU A 55 5.53 -3.66 -3.27
N GLU A 56 6.78 -4.12 -3.35
CA GLU A 56 7.38 -4.59 -4.61
C GLU A 56 6.58 -5.75 -5.21
N LYS A 57 6.18 -6.73 -4.39
CA LYS A 57 5.38 -7.87 -4.84
C LYS A 57 4.03 -7.40 -5.38
N LEU A 58 3.41 -6.41 -4.74
CA LEU A 58 2.16 -5.81 -5.18
C LEU A 58 2.33 -5.09 -6.54
N PHE A 59 3.42 -4.33 -6.72
CA PHE A 59 3.71 -3.68 -8.01
C PHE A 59 4.04 -4.67 -9.12
N LYS A 60 4.72 -5.79 -8.82
CA LYS A 60 4.95 -6.87 -9.79
C LYS A 60 3.63 -7.49 -10.26
N GLN A 61 2.65 -7.66 -9.37
CA GLN A 61 1.31 -8.15 -9.72
C GLN A 61 0.50 -7.15 -10.56
N LEU A 62 0.81 -5.85 -10.46
CA LEU A 62 0.16 -4.80 -11.25
C LEU A 62 0.73 -4.65 -12.66
N ASN A 63 1.99 -5.04 -12.88
CA ASN A 63 2.70 -4.92 -14.16
C ASN A 63 2.72 -6.22 -14.98
N GLN A 64 2.09 -7.30 -14.48
CA GLN A 64 1.77 -8.51 -15.27
C GLN A 64 0.42 -8.36 -15.95
#